data_AF-A0A916D5X2-F1
#
_entry.id   AF-A0A916D5X2-F1
#
_cell.length_a   1.000
_cell.length_b   1.000
_cell.length_c   1.000
_cell.angle_alpha   90.00
_cell.angle_beta   90.00
_cell.angle_gamma   90.00
#
_symmetry.space_group_name_H-M   'P 1'
#
loop_
_entity.id
_entity.type
_entity.pdbx_description
1 polymer ?
#
loop_
_entity_poly.entity_id
_entity_poly.type
_entity_poly.pdbx_seq_one_letter_code
_entity_poly.pdbx_strand_id
1 'polypeptide(L)'
;FNWGKVERTLRMVEEARAEGLDVHSDVYPYTAGSTVLSAMFVPLWAFEGSQEQLLERLRDPATRERMVQDSKQKLMRFAQLPGVLDRIFPKKLILPFLLYELSKLVIISSVRHQHHYEGKSLREIMRLRGQKRVYDTIFDLLLEEEGAVAAIAHVMSERDVETVMKHPTTMLGTDGFPQREGKPHPRTYGTYPRVIEHYVRERGLLTMEQAIHKMTGMVAKKLRLHDRGEIRAGARADLVLLAPEKVRDRATYESPRSSPEGFAHVFVNGAWTVKDGKHTGVRAGRVLSPSAG
;
A
#
# COMPACT_ATOMS: atom_id res chain seq x y z
N PHE A 1 -2.25 10.48 13.67
CA PHE A 1 -2.35 10.22 12.21
C PHE A 1 -2.61 11.52 11.47
N ASN A 2 -2.38 11.58 10.16
CA ASN A 2 -2.60 12.78 9.34
C ASN A 2 -4.02 12.85 8.73
N TRP A 3 -5.02 12.24 9.40
CA TRP A 3 -6.35 12.11 8.83
C TRP A 3 -7.00 13.47 8.56
N GLY A 4 -7.80 13.57 7.48
CA GLY A 4 -8.46 14.79 7.02
C GLY A 4 -7.54 15.79 6.31
N LYS A 5 -6.21 15.69 6.45
CA LYS A 5 -5.27 16.56 5.73
C LYS A 5 -5.28 16.35 4.21
N VAL A 6 -5.90 15.26 3.74
CA VAL A 6 -6.09 14.99 2.32
C VAL A 6 -6.87 16.10 1.61
N GLU A 7 -7.80 16.77 2.30
CA GLU A 7 -8.54 17.91 1.74
C GLU A 7 -7.60 19.06 1.37
N ARG A 8 -6.58 19.32 2.21
CA ARG A 8 -5.57 20.34 1.92
C ARG A 8 -4.68 19.93 0.76
N THR A 9 -4.22 18.67 0.72
CA THR A 9 -3.33 18.22 -0.36
C THR A 9 -4.04 18.17 -1.70
N LEU A 10 -5.35 17.85 -1.74
CA LEU A 10 -6.13 17.89 -2.97
C LEU A 10 -6.31 19.33 -3.48
N ARG A 11 -6.56 20.31 -2.61
CA ARG A 11 -6.54 21.73 -3.01
C ARG A 11 -5.22 22.15 -3.64
N MET A 12 -4.09 21.71 -3.08
CA MET A 12 -2.77 21.99 -3.67
C MET A 12 -2.62 21.36 -5.07
N VAL A 13 -3.24 20.21 -5.32
CA VAL A 13 -3.29 19.60 -6.67
C VAL A 13 -4.15 20.45 -7.62
N GLU A 14 -5.28 20.96 -7.16
CA GLU A 14 -6.15 21.86 -7.95
C GLU A 14 -5.43 23.17 -8.29
N GLU A 15 -4.79 23.80 -7.32
CA GLU A 15 -4.00 25.03 -7.48
C GLU A 15 -2.88 24.84 -8.51
N ALA A 16 -2.06 23.79 -8.36
CA ALA A 16 -0.99 23.48 -9.30
C ALA A 16 -1.51 23.28 -10.74
N ARG A 17 -2.69 22.65 -10.89
CA ARG A 17 -3.30 22.44 -12.20
C ARG A 17 -3.88 23.73 -12.79
N ALA A 18 -4.42 24.62 -11.96
CA ALA A 18 -4.86 25.94 -12.39
C ALA A 18 -3.69 26.78 -12.92
N GLU A 19 -2.47 26.54 -12.41
CA GLU A 19 -1.22 27.11 -12.93
C GLU A 19 -0.68 26.40 -14.18
N GLY A 20 -1.40 25.41 -14.72
CA GLY A 20 -1.03 24.69 -15.94
C GLY A 20 -0.10 23.49 -15.72
N LEU A 21 0.18 23.10 -14.48
CA LEU A 21 1.00 21.93 -14.18
C LEU A 21 0.19 20.63 -14.35
N ASP A 22 0.79 19.62 -14.98
CA ASP A 22 0.21 18.28 -15.09
C ASP A 22 0.41 17.48 -13.79
N VAL A 23 -0.40 17.77 -12.78
CA VAL A 23 -0.41 17.08 -11.48
C VAL A 23 -1.65 16.21 -11.35
N HIS A 24 -1.44 14.98 -10.89
CA HIS A 24 -2.48 13.99 -10.58
C HIS A 24 -2.13 13.32 -9.24
N SER A 25 -3.08 12.60 -8.67
CA SER A 25 -2.85 11.72 -7.52
C SER A 25 -3.30 10.29 -7.83
N ASP A 26 -2.96 9.35 -6.97
CA ASP A 26 -3.47 7.99 -7.03
C ASP A 26 -3.89 7.47 -5.65
N VAL A 27 -4.70 6.42 -5.65
CA VAL A 27 -5.14 5.74 -4.42
C VAL A 27 -5.50 4.29 -4.70
N TYR A 28 -5.23 3.41 -3.72
CA TYR A 28 -5.74 2.04 -3.68
C TYR A 28 -6.91 1.92 -2.68
N PRO A 29 -7.84 0.97 -2.88
CA PRO A 29 -9.13 0.90 -2.17
C PRO A 29 -9.06 0.23 -0.78
N TYR A 30 -8.03 0.52 0.02
CA TYR A 30 -7.84 -0.07 1.35
C TYR A 30 -7.33 0.94 2.37
N THR A 31 -7.60 0.68 3.65
CA THR A 31 -7.22 1.53 4.79
C THR A 31 -5.92 1.10 5.48
N ALA A 32 -5.21 0.13 4.92
CA ALA A 32 -3.90 -0.29 5.39
C ALA A 32 -2.85 -0.08 4.30
N GLY A 33 -1.66 0.37 4.72
CA GLY A 33 -0.48 0.42 3.86
C GLY A 33 0.36 -0.84 4.00
N SER A 34 1.27 -1.06 3.05
CA SER A 34 2.31 -2.09 3.19
C SER A 34 3.68 -1.56 2.83
N THR A 35 4.70 -2.04 3.52
CA THR A 35 6.11 -1.65 3.33
C THR A 35 7.02 -2.71 3.96
N VAL A 36 8.33 -2.44 4.06
CA VAL A 36 9.27 -3.24 4.84
C VAL A 36 9.40 -2.68 6.26
N LEU A 37 9.50 -3.57 7.25
CA LEU A 37 9.51 -3.20 8.67
C LEU A 37 10.66 -2.26 9.01
N SER A 38 11.81 -2.43 8.36
CA SER A 38 12.97 -1.55 8.53
C SER A 38 12.65 -0.10 8.14
N ALA A 39 11.96 0.14 7.03
CA ALA A 39 11.57 1.48 6.60
C ALA A 39 10.63 2.18 7.58
N MET A 40 9.88 1.42 8.39
CA MET A 40 8.96 1.98 9.40
C MET A 40 9.67 2.44 10.68
N PHE A 41 10.74 1.74 11.08
CA PHE A 41 11.28 1.86 12.45
C PHE A 41 12.79 2.08 12.54
N VAL A 42 13.52 1.97 11.43
CA VAL A 42 14.98 2.17 11.38
C VAL A 42 15.29 3.55 10.80
N PRO A 43 16.13 4.38 11.45
CA PRO A 43 16.53 5.67 10.90
C PRO A 43 17.32 5.55 9.58
N LEU A 44 17.14 6.52 8.68
CA LEU A 44 17.79 6.54 7.36
C LEU A 44 19.31 6.37 7.39
N TRP A 45 20.00 6.96 8.37
CA TRP A 45 21.46 6.84 8.48
C TRP A 45 21.93 5.40 8.71
N ALA A 46 21.08 4.52 9.27
CA ALA A 46 21.46 3.14 9.49
C ALA A 46 21.53 2.31 8.20
N PHE A 47 20.95 2.81 7.11
CA PHE A 47 20.99 2.21 5.77
C PHE A 47 22.21 2.64 4.95
N GLU A 48 23.12 3.44 5.51
CA GLU A 48 24.34 3.84 4.80
C GLU A 48 25.23 2.62 4.52
N GLY A 49 25.57 2.38 3.25
CA GLY A 49 26.38 1.24 2.84
C GLY A 49 25.58 -0.02 2.51
N SER A 50 26.15 -1.20 2.76
CA SER A 50 25.55 -2.48 2.37
C SER A 50 24.53 -3.02 3.39
N GLN A 51 23.80 -4.06 2.98
CA GLN A 51 22.86 -4.76 3.86
C GLN A 51 23.56 -5.41 5.04
N GLU A 52 24.76 -5.98 4.83
CA GLU A 52 25.58 -6.56 5.90
C GLU A 52 25.95 -5.49 6.93
N GLN A 53 26.30 -4.28 6.49
CA GLN A 53 26.64 -3.17 7.38
C GLN A 53 25.41 -2.70 8.18
N LEU A 54 24.21 -2.71 7.60
CA LEU A 54 22.97 -2.50 8.35
C LEU A 54 22.79 -3.60 9.42
N LEU A 55 23.01 -4.86 9.08
CA LEU A 55 22.90 -5.97 10.03
C LEU A 55 23.96 -5.87 11.15
N GLU A 56 25.19 -5.47 10.85
CA GLU A 56 26.22 -5.19 11.86
C GLU A 56 25.79 -4.09 12.83
N ARG A 57 25.26 -2.98 12.31
CA ARG A 57 24.67 -1.91 13.15
C ARG A 57 23.52 -2.39 14.01
N LEU A 58 22.68 -3.29 13.48
CA LEU A 58 21.60 -3.90 14.24
C LEU A 58 22.10 -4.91 15.28
N ARG A 59 23.33 -5.43 15.19
CA ARG A 59 23.93 -6.28 16.25
C ARG A 59 24.51 -5.46 17.40
N ASP A 60 24.96 -4.23 17.14
CA ASP A 60 25.57 -3.37 18.15
C ASP A 60 24.53 -2.73 19.10
N PRO A 61 24.60 -3.00 20.42
CA PRO A 61 23.66 -2.44 21.39
C PRO A 61 23.68 -0.90 21.46
N ALA A 62 24.84 -0.26 21.32
CA ALA A 62 24.95 1.19 21.38
C ALA A 62 24.24 1.84 20.18
N THR A 63 24.44 1.27 19.00
CA THR A 63 23.77 1.67 17.77
C THR A 63 22.26 1.44 17.84
N ARG A 64 21.79 0.31 18.36
CA ARG A 64 20.35 0.07 18.63
C ARG A 64 19.76 1.16 19.51
N GLU A 65 20.41 1.53 20.60
CA GLU A 65 19.88 2.56 21.50
C GLU A 65 19.79 3.92 20.80
N ARG A 66 20.83 4.30 20.04
CA ARG A 66 20.79 5.50 19.18
C ARG A 66 19.60 5.47 18.21
N MET A 67 19.37 4.34 17.54
CA MET A 67 18.23 4.18 16.63
C MET A 67 16.89 4.39 17.35
N VAL A 68 16.75 3.88 18.57
CA VAL A 68 15.53 4.07 19.37
C VAL A 68 15.34 5.53 19.76
N GLN A 69 16.40 6.24 20.17
CA GLN A 69 16.30 7.65 20.52
C GLN A 69 15.87 8.50 19.32
N ASP A 70 16.48 8.31 18.15
CA ASP A 70 16.14 9.03 16.93
C ASP A 70 14.70 8.73 16.47
N SER A 71 14.28 7.47 16.54
CA SER A 71 12.94 7.05 16.13
C SER A 71 11.86 7.59 17.08
N LYS A 72 12.14 7.62 18.39
CA LYS A 72 11.27 8.27 19.38
C LYS A 72 11.14 9.77 19.10
N GLN A 73 12.24 10.47 18.82
CA GLN A 73 12.20 11.90 18.50
C GLN A 73 11.36 12.19 17.25
N LYS A 74 11.48 11.38 16.20
CA LYS A 74 10.63 11.47 15.02
C LYS A 74 9.17 11.24 15.37
N LEU A 75 8.84 10.15 16.07
CA LEU A 75 7.46 9.83 16.44
C LEU A 75 6.81 10.94 17.28
N MET A 76 7.58 11.58 18.16
CA MET A 76 7.13 12.71 18.97
C MET A 76 6.76 13.95 18.14
N ARG A 77 7.36 14.13 16.95
CA ARG A 77 6.99 15.18 15.99
C ARG A 77 5.69 14.86 15.24
N PHE A 78 5.39 13.58 15.03
CA PHE A 78 4.19 13.11 14.33
C PHE A 78 2.98 12.88 15.24
N ALA A 79 3.21 12.57 16.52
CA ALA A 79 2.17 12.43 17.53
C ALA A 79 1.68 13.81 17.99
N GLN A 80 0.76 14.38 17.20
CA GLN A 80 -0.09 15.49 17.65
C GLN A 80 -1.18 14.91 18.55
N LEU A 81 -1.08 15.08 19.88
CA LEU A 81 -2.19 14.77 20.78
C LEU A 81 -3.21 15.92 20.72
N PRO A 82 -4.49 15.68 21.03
CA PRO A 82 -5.46 16.76 21.24
C PRO A 82 -4.91 17.77 22.25
N GLY A 83 -5.02 19.07 21.96
CA GLY A 83 -4.22 20.13 22.60
C GLY A 83 -4.26 20.20 24.14
N VAL A 84 -5.28 19.64 24.79
CA VAL A 84 -5.37 19.56 26.26
C VAL A 84 -4.45 18.45 26.82
N LEU A 85 -4.35 17.31 26.14
CA LEU A 85 -3.51 16.17 26.56
C LEU A 85 -2.01 16.44 26.35
N ASP A 86 -1.67 17.25 25.34
CA ASP A 86 -0.28 17.63 25.02
C ASP A 86 0.39 18.47 26.13
N ARG A 87 -0.42 19.17 26.95
CA ARG A 87 0.04 20.00 28.08
C ARG A 87 0.07 19.28 29.43
N ILE A 88 -0.74 18.24 29.61
CA ILE A 88 -0.97 17.62 30.93
C ILE A 88 -0.05 16.41 31.16
N PHE A 89 0.29 15.63 30.13
CA PHE A 89 1.10 14.43 30.29
C PHE A 89 2.47 14.55 29.61
N PRO A 90 3.58 14.26 30.31
CA PRO A 90 4.89 14.21 29.67
C PRO A 90 4.90 13.09 28.63
N LYS A 91 4.94 13.46 27.34
CA LYS A 91 4.89 12.51 26.20
C LYS A 91 5.88 11.35 26.33
N LYS A 92 7.04 11.58 26.95
CA LYS A 92 8.06 10.54 27.24
C LYS A 92 7.52 9.37 28.09
N LEU A 93 6.56 9.63 28.99
CA LEU A 93 5.98 8.62 29.89
C LEU A 93 4.90 7.78 29.18
N ILE A 94 4.15 8.40 28.25
CA ILE A 94 3.11 7.70 27.47
C ILE A 94 3.71 6.94 26.28
N LEU A 95 4.84 7.39 25.74
CA LEU A 95 5.43 6.86 24.52
C LEU A 95 5.66 5.34 24.51
N PRO A 96 6.16 4.70 25.59
CA PRO A 96 6.28 3.24 25.62
C PRO A 96 4.92 2.55 25.51
N PHE A 97 3.89 3.06 26.20
CA PHE A 97 2.53 2.53 26.12
C PHE A 97 1.92 2.76 24.73
N LEU A 98 2.11 3.94 24.13
CA LEU A 98 1.64 4.24 22.79
C LEU A 98 2.30 3.34 21.75
N LEU A 99 3.63 3.17 21.80
CA LEU A 99 4.37 2.26 20.91
C LEU A 99 3.91 0.82 21.08
N TYR A 100 3.72 0.41 22.33
CA TYR A 100 3.11 -0.86 22.65
C TYR A 100 1.78 -0.93 21.90
N GLU A 101 0.81 -0.04 22.11
CA GLU A 101 -0.51 -0.10 21.47
C GLU A 101 -0.47 -0.05 19.94
N LEU A 102 0.37 0.79 19.34
CA LEU A 102 0.58 0.88 17.90
C LEU A 102 1.12 -0.43 17.31
N SER A 103 1.84 -1.25 18.09
CA SER A 103 2.34 -2.54 17.62
C SER A 103 1.22 -3.56 17.33
N LYS A 104 -0.03 -3.28 17.74
CA LYS A 104 -1.20 -4.08 17.32
C LYS A 104 -1.60 -3.81 15.87
N LEU A 105 -1.29 -2.62 15.35
CA LEU A 105 -1.68 -2.18 14.01
C LEU A 105 -0.71 -2.63 12.92
N VAL A 106 0.46 -3.15 13.31
CA VAL A 106 1.52 -3.61 12.41
C VAL A 106 1.49 -5.12 12.34
N ILE A 107 1.07 -5.66 11.20
CA ILE A 107 1.01 -7.10 10.91
C ILE A 107 2.23 -7.47 10.07
N ILE A 108 2.95 -8.52 10.46
CA ILE A 108 4.05 -9.05 9.64
C ILE A 108 3.45 -9.82 8.48
N SER A 109 3.70 -9.36 7.25
CA SER A 109 3.12 -9.95 6.04
C SER A 109 4.00 -11.04 5.45
N SER A 110 5.32 -10.88 5.47
CA SER A 110 6.25 -11.88 4.94
C SER A 110 7.59 -11.78 5.64
N VAL A 111 8.20 -12.94 5.84
CA VAL A 111 9.54 -13.12 6.40
C VAL A 111 10.30 -14.16 5.57
N ARG A 112 11.60 -14.29 5.79
CA ARG A 112 12.47 -15.21 5.03
C ARG A 112 12.51 -16.61 5.66
N HIS A 113 12.52 -16.70 6.99
CA HIS A 113 12.79 -17.92 7.74
C HIS A 113 11.63 -18.26 8.70
N GLN A 114 11.16 -17.32 9.51
CA GLN A 114 10.18 -17.61 10.58
C GLN A 114 8.71 -17.47 10.17
N HIS A 115 8.28 -18.20 9.14
CA HIS A 115 6.94 -18.05 8.53
C HIS A 115 5.75 -18.18 9.49
N HIS A 116 5.93 -18.80 10.67
CA HIS A 116 4.90 -18.86 11.71
C HIS A 116 4.52 -17.48 12.28
N TYR A 117 5.30 -16.42 12.02
CA TYR A 117 4.97 -15.04 12.34
C TYR A 117 4.09 -14.34 11.30
N GLU A 118 3.88 -14.92 10.11
CA GLU A 118 3.11 -14.29 9.04
C GLU A 118 1.61 -14.20 9.35
N GLY A 119 1.09 -12.98 9.27
CA GLY A 119 -0.27 -12.62 9.67
C GLY A 119 -0.42 -12.30 11.16
N LYS A 120 0.66 -12.35 11.96
CA LYS A 120 0.64 -11.92 13.36
C LYS A 120 0.98 -10.44 13.48
N SER A 121 0.34 -9.78 14.42
CA SER A 121 0.75 -8.43 14.82
C SER A 121 2.11 -8.46 15.53
N LEU A 122 2.84 -7.35 15.45
CA LEU A 122 4.07 -7.17 16.21
C LEU A 122 3.82 -7.35 17.72
N ARG A 123 2.62 -6.96 18.22
CA ARG A 123 2.19 -7.24 19.60
C ARG A 123 2.16 -8.74 19.92
N GLU A 124 1.61 -9.56 19.04
CA GLU A 124 1.54 -11.00 19.27
C GLU A 124 2.93 -11.63 19.25
N ILE A 125 3.80 -11.20 18.34
CA ILE A 125 5.19 -11.66 18.27
C ILE A 125 5.94 -11.31 19.55
N MET A 126 5.77 -10.07 20.07
CA MET A 126 6.34 -9.68 21.36
C MET A 126 5.92 -10.63 22.49
N ARG A 127 4.64 -11.02 22.55
CA ARG A 127 4.12 -11.95 23.57
C ARG A 127 4.73 -13.35 23.40
N LEU A 128 4.79 -13.85 22.18
CA LEU A 128 5.37 -15.16 21.86
C LEU A 128 6.86 -15.23 22.24
N ARG A 129 7.59 -14.12 22.09
CA ARG A 129 9.01 -14.01 22.43
C ARG A 129 9.28 -13.62 23.88
N GLY A 130 8.26 -13.33 24.68
CA GLY A 130 8.42 -12.81 26.04
C GLY A 130 9.07 -11.42 26.10
N GLN A 131 9.07 -10.66 24.99
CA GLN A 131 9.74 -9.37 24.88
C GLN A 131 8.80 -8.22 25.27
N LYS A 132 9.30 -7.30 26.11
CA LYS A 132 8.52 -6.16 26.62
C LYS A 132 8.68 -4.90 25.77
N ARG A 133 9.84 -4.73 25.14
CA ARG A 133 10.18 -3.54 24.36
C ARG A 133 9.99 -3.81 22.87
N VAL A 134 9.11 -3.03 22.25
CA VAL A 134 8.74 -3.15 20.82
C VAL A 134 9.97 -3.12 19.91
N TYR A 135 10.91 -2.21 20.16
CA TYR A 135 12.12 -2.07 19.35
C TYR A 135 13.06 -3.28 19.43
N ASP A 136 13.13 -3.97 20.56
CA ASP A 136 13.97 -5.17 20.67
C ASP A 136 13.41 -6.26 19.77
N THR A 137 12.08 -6.47 19.78
CA THR A 137 11.41 -7.38 18.84
C THR A 137 11.61 -7.00 17.39
N ILE A 138 11.55 -5.70 17.05
CA ILE A 138 11.80 -5.24 15.68
C ILE A 138 13.23 -5.55 15.26
N PHE A 139 14.23 -5.19 16.07
CA PHE A 139 15.63 -5.36 15.71
C PHE A 139 16.04 -6.83 15.65
N ASP A 140 15.56 -7.65 16.58
CA ASP A 140 15.85 -9.08 16.56
C ASP A 140 15.19 -9.75 15.35
N LEU A 141 13.92 -9.43 15.06
CA LEU A 141 13.25 -9.96 13.87
C LEU A 141 13.95 -9.50 12.59
N LEU A 142 14.38 -8.23 12.50
CA LEU A 142 15.15 -7.75 11.36
C LEU A 142 16.51 -8.45 11.23
N LEU A 143 17.19 -8.77 12.33
CA LEU A 143 18.45 -9.52 12.26
C LEU A 143 18.25 -10.96 11.81
N GLU A 144 17.29 -11.66 12.42
CA GLU A 144 17.00 -13.07 12.18
C GLU A 144 16.49 -13.30 10.76
N GLU A 145 15.74 -12.34 10.21
CA GLU A 145 15.20 -12.38 8.85
C GLU A 145 16.11 -11.66 7.83
N GLU A 146 17.34 -11.32 8.22
CA GLU A 146 18.33 -10.65 7.38
C GLU A 146 17.80 -9.36 6.73
N GLY A 147 16.92 -8.63 7.43
CA GLY A 147 16.29 -7.40 6.97
C GLY A 147 15.07 -7.61 6.06
N ALA A 148 14.79 -8.85 5.65
CA ALA A 148 13.71 -9.20 4.72
C ALA A 148 12.37 -9.40 5.45
N VAL A 149 11.91 -8.36 6.14
CA VAL A 149 10.61 -8.36 6.86
C VAL A 149 9.67 -7.37 6.21
N ALA A 150 8.58 -7.87 5.63
CA ALA A 150 7.49 -7.05 5.14
C ALA A 150 6.39 -6.91 6.20
N ALA A 151 5.73 -5.75 6.20
CA ALA A 151 4.67 -5.44 7.15
C ALA A 151 3.50 -4.70 6.49
N ILE A 152 2.33 -4.87 7.09
CA ILE A 152 1.08 -4.16 6.80
C ILE A 152 0.74 -3.29 8.01
N ALA A 153 0.37 -2.03 7.76
CA ALA A 153 0.04 -1.07 8.81
C ALA A 153 -1.39 -0.53 8.63
N HIS A 154 -2.28 -0.84 9.59
CA HIS A 154 -3.67 -0.37 9.61
C HIS A 154 -3.75 1.04 10.20
N VAL A 155 -3.48 2.06 9.38
CA VAL A 155 -3.28 3.45 9.85
C VAL A 155 -3.98 4.52 9.02
N MET A 156 -4.71 4.14 7.96
CA MET A 156 -5.41 5.09 7.09
C MET A 156 -6.89 5.19 7.45
N SER A 157 -7.54 6.25 6.97
CA SER A 157 -8.95 6.55 7.20
C SER A 157 -9.76 6.23 5.95
N GLU A 158 -10.86 5.49 6.12
CA GLU A 158 -11.81 5.22 5.02
C GLU A 158 -12.32 6.51 4.40
N ARG A 159 -12.69 7.50 5.24
CA ARG A 159 -13.14 8.82 4.77
C ARG A 159 -12.08 9.48 3.87
N ASP A 160 -10.81 9.37 4.22
CA ASP A 160 -9.74 9.99 3.43
C ASP A 160 -9.52 9.26 2.12
N VAL A 161 -9.54 7.91 2.13
CA VAL A 161 -9.49 7.08 0.92
C VAL A 161 -10.63 7.47 -0.02
N GLU A 162 -11.86 7.59 0.49
CA GLU A 162 -13.02 8.00 -0.30
C GLU A 162 -12.90 9.42 -0.86
N THR A 163 -12.40 10.35 -0.03
CA THR A 163 -12.20 11.75 -0.42
C THR A 163 -11.24 11.85 -1.58
N VAL A 164 -10.11 11.14 -1.49
CA VAL A 164 -9.11 11.09 -2.57
C VAL A 164 -9.67 10.37 -3.79
N MET A 165 -10.34 9.22 -3.61
CA MET A 165 -10.89 8.44 -4.73
C MET A 165 -11.90 9.22 -5.58
N LYS A 166 -12.77 10.02 -4.94
CA LYS A 166 -13.74 10.89 -5.62
C LYS A 166 -13.10 12.00 -6.44
N HIS A 167 -11.91 12.45 -6.05
CA HIS A 167 -11.31 13.62 -6.66
C HIS A 167 -11.08 13.41 -8.17
N PRO A 168 -11.45 14.35 -9.04
CA PRO A 168 -11.48 14.14 -10.50
C PRO A 168 -10.09 13.88 -11.13
N THR A 169 -9.01 14.21 -10.42
CA THR A 169 -7.63 14.01 -10.89
C THR A 169 -6.95 12.77 -10.31
N THR A 170 -7.69 11.95 -9.56
CA THR A 170 -7.16 10.75 -8.91
C THR A 170 -7.33 9.52 -9.78
N MET A 171 -6.22 8.85 -10.07
CA MET A 171 -6.15 7.53 -10.71
C MET A 171 -6.26 6.40 -9.69
N LEU A 172 -6.63 5.21 -10.16
CA LEU A 172 -6.69 4.01 -9.33
C LEU A 172 -5.45 3.15 -9.58
N GLY A 173 -4.61 3.03 -8.56
CA GLY A 173 -3.39 2.23 -8.57
C GLY A 173 -3.46 1.13 -7.51
N THR A 174 -2.82 -0.01 -7.74
CA THR A 174 -2.84 -1.10 -6.76
C THR A 174 -1.89 -0.85 -5.59
N ASP A 175 -0.78 -0.16 -5.85
CA ASP A 175 0.40 -0.10 -4.95
C ASP A 175 0.80 -1.53 -4.48
N GLY A 176 0.58 -2.52 -5.34
CA GLY A 176 0.85 -3.92 -5.02
C GLY A 176 2.33 -4.13 -4.74
N PHE A 177 2.66 -4.82 -3.66
CA PHE A 177 4.01 -5.27 -3.37
C PHE A 177 4.06 -6.78 -3.59
N PRO A 178 4.27 -7.24 -4.85
CA PRO A 178 4.19 -8.66 -5.17
C PRO A 178 5.34 -9.42 -4.52
N GLN A 179 4.99 -10.42 -3.72
CA GLN A 179 5.92 -11.29 -3.02
C GLN A 179 5.73 -12.72 -3.51
N ARG A 180 6.84 -13.46 -3.66
CA ARG A 180 6.78 -14.89 -4.01
C ARG A 180 6.07 -15.70 -2.94
N GLU A 181 6.36 -15.40 -1.67
CA GLU A 181 5.86 -16.11 -0.49
C GLU A 181 5.24 -15.14 0.52
N GLY A 182 4.70 -15.65 1.63
CA GLY A 182 4.12 -14.83 2.70
C GLY A 182 2.62 -14.56 2.58
N LYS A 183 2.18 -13.41 3.06
CA LYS A 183 0.79 -12.91 3.01
C LYS A 183 0.81 -11.43 2.64
N PRO A 184 1.03 -11.09 1.35
CA PRO A 184 1.13 -9.70 0.91
C PRO A 184 -0.16 -8.94 1.19
N HIS A 185 -0.13 -7.62 1.07
CA HIS A 185 -1.35 -6.84 1.22
C HIS A 185 -2.39 -7.22 0.14
N PRO A 186 -3.69 -7.40 0.50
CA PRO A 186 -4.74 -7.84 -0.43
C PRO A 186 -4.90 -6.93 -1.66
N ARG A 187 -4.59 -5.62 -1.52
CA ARG A 187 -4.50 -4.65 -2.64
C ARG A 187 -3.73 -5.14 -3.87
N THR A 188 -2.76 -6.04 -3.71
CA THR A 188 -2.00 -6.62 -4.83
C THR A 188 -2.91 -7.41 -5.78
N TYR A 189 -3.95 -8.06 -5.27
CA TYR A 189 -4.85 -8.94 -6.03
C TYR A 189 -6.28 -8.39 -6.12
N GLY A 190 -6.70 -7.58 -5.14
CA GLY A 190 -8.09 -7.17 -4.96
C GLY A 190 -8.44 -5.75 -5.38
N THR A 191 -7.48 -4.91 -5.79
CA THR A 191 -7.74 -3.47 -6.01
C THR A 191 -8.89 -3.19 -6.98
N TYR A 192 -8.77 -3.57 -8.25
CA TYR A 192 -9.79 -3.27 -9.25
C TYR A 192 -11.17 -3.89 -8.95
N PRO A 193 -11.27 -5.17 -8.53
CA PRO A 193 -12.56 -5.74 -8.12
C PRO A 193 -13.16 -5.00 -6.92
N ARG A 194 -12.35 -4.62 -5.93
CA ARG A 194 -12.83 -3.89 -4.75
C ARG A 194 -13.37 -2.51 -5.10
N VAL A 195 -12.74 -1.80 -6.04
CA VAL A 195 -13.30 -0.55 -6.57
C VAL A 195 -14.70 -0.79 -7.13
N ILE A 196 -14.86 -1.80 -7.97
CA ILE A 196 -16.14 -2.07 -8.66
C ILE A 196 -17.22 -2.59 -7.69
N GLU A 197 -16.88 -3.56 -6.84
CA GLU A 197 -17.80 -4.15 -5.88
C GLU A 197 -18.16 -3.15 -4.78
N HIS A 198 -17.16 -2.68 -4.04
CA HIS A 198 -17.39 -1.89 -2.85
C HIS A 198 -17.69 -0.44 -3.18
N TYR A 199 -16.81 0.23 -3.93
CA TYR A 199 -16.90 1.67 -4.12
C TYR A 199 -17.89 2.09 -5.23
N VAL A 200 -18.13 1.26 -6.25
CA VAL A 200 -19.14 1.55 -7.28
C VAL A 200 -20.49 0.96 -6.88
N ARG A 201 -20.60 -0.36 -6.66
CA ARG A 201 -21.90 -1.02 -6.46
C ARG A 201 -22.48 -0.87 -5.06
N GLU A 202 -21.70 -1.09 -4.00
CA GLU A 202 -22.22 -1.06 -2.64
C GLU A 202 -22.35 0.36 -2.09
N ARG A 203 -21.34 1.20 -2.31
CA ARG A 203 -21.29 2.55 -1.75
C ARG A 203 -21.79 3.65 -2.68
N GLY A 204 -21.89 3.39 -3.99
CA GLY A 204 -22.26 4.41 -4.98
C GLY A 204 -21.31 5.61 -4.99
N LEU A 205 -20.04 5.41 -4.64
CA LEU A 205 -19.03 6.47 -4.51
C LEU A 205 -18.64 7.06 -5.87
N LEU A 206 -18.55 6.18 -6.87
CA LEU A 206 -18.24 6.45 -8.27
C LEU A 206 -19.28 5.75 -9.14
N THR A 207 -19.57 6.30 -10.32
CA THR A 207 -20.23 5.50 -11.37
C THR A 207 -19.25 4.47 -11.96
N MET A 208 -19.78 3.47 -12.68
CA MET A 208 -18.94 2.49 -13.36
C MET A 208 -18.00 3.17 -14.36
N GLU A 209 -18.51 4.11 -15.15
CA GLU A 209 -17.75 4.85 -16.16
C GLU A 209 -16.63 5.68 -15.52
N GLN A 210 -16.90 6.35 -14.40
CA GLN A 210 -15.89 7.09 -13.65
C GLN A 210 -14.79 6.17 -13.15
N ALA A 211 -15.14 5.02 -12.55
CA ALA A 211 -14.17 4.05 -12.08
C ALA A 211 -13.33 3.50 -13.24
N ILE A 212 -13.95 3.08 -14.34
CA ILE A 212 -13.25 2.56 -15.53
C ILE A 212 -12.31 3.63 -16.10
N HIS A 213 -12.75 4.87 -16.26
CA HIS A 213 -11.91 5.96 -16.75
C HIS A 213 -10.67 6.19 -15.87
N LYS A 214 -10.83 6.16 -14.53
CA LYS A 214 -9.75 6.32 -13.54
C LYS A 214 -8.73 5.17 -13.54
N MET A 215 -9.07 4.01 -14.08
CA MET A 215 -8.16 2.85 -14.22
C MET A 215 -7.73 2.58 -15.68
N THR A 216 -8.20 3.38 -16.66
CA THR A 216 -7.89 3.20 -18.09
C THR A 216 -7.46 4.52 -18.75
N GLY A 217 -8.39 5.27 -19.35
CA GLY A 217 -8.10 6.47 -20.16
C GLY A 217 -7.34 7.55 -19.41
N MET A 218 -7.65 7.80 -18.14
CA MET A 218 -6.90 8.77 -17.32
C MET A 218 -5.43 8.35 -17.16
N VAL A 219 -5.19 7.07 -16.89
CA VAL A 219 -3.84 6.51 -16.71
C VAL A 219 -3.07 6.54 -18.03
N ALA A 220 -3.70 6.08 -19.12
CA ALA A 220 -3.08 6.11 -20.45
C ALA A 220 -2.70 7.54 -20.87
N LYS A 221 -3.58 8.51 -20.63
CA LYS A 221 -3.29 9.93 -20.87
C LYS A 221 -2.12 10.42 -20.03
N LYS A 222 -2.09 10.12 -18.72
CA LYS A 222 -1.00 10.54 -17.82
C LYS A 222 0.35 9.96 -18.25
N LEU A 223 0.36 8.72 -18.73
CA LEU A 223 1.56 8.03 -19.21
C LEU A 223 1.89 8.30 -20.69
N ARG A 224 1.09 9.13 -21.40
CA ARG A 224 1.25 9.44 -22.83
C ARG A 224 1.22 8.20 -23.73
N LEU A 225 0.28 7.30 -23.44
CA LEU A 225 0.00 6.09 -24.21
C LEU A 225 -1.19 6.33 -25.13
N HIS A 226 -0.93 6.91 -26.31
CA HIS A 226 -2.01 7.36 -27.21
C HIS A 226 -2.79 6.20 -27.87
N ASP A 227 -2.21 5.01 -27.96
CA ASP A 227 -2.83 3.83 -28.58
C ASP A 227 -3.56 2.91 -27.58
N ARG A 228 -3.75 3.32 -26.32
CA ARG A 228 -4.35 2.51 -25.23
C ARG A 228 -5.29 3.32 -24.34
N GLY A 229 -5.99 2.61 -23.45
CA GLY A 229 -6.84 3.20 -22.41
C GLY A 229 -8.26 3.56 -22.85
N GLU A 230 -8.57 3.46 -24.14
CA GLU A 230 -9.88 3.75 -24.71
C GLU A 230 -10.27 2.69 -25.74
N ILE A 231 -11.56 2.34 -25.82
CA ILE A 231 -12.09 1.44 -26.85
C ILE A 231 -12.45 2.26 -28.07
N ARG A 232 -11.57 2.23 -29.09
CA ARG A 232 -11.76 2.92 -30.36
C ARG A 232 -11.04 2.21 -31.49
N ALA A 233 -11.48 2.42 -32.73
CA ALA A 233 -10.77 1.91 -33.91
C ALA A 233 -9.31 2.41 -33.93
N GLY A 234 -8.39 1.51 -34.30
CA GLY A 234 -6.95 1.77 -34.35
C GLY A 234 -6.21 1.74 -33.00
N ALA A 235 -6.92 1.67 -31.86
CA ALA A 235 -6.28 1.43 -30.57
C ALA A 235 -5.85 -0.04 -30.42
N ARG A 236 -4.93 -0.31 -29.49
CA ARG A 236 -4.54 -1.66 -29.11
C ARG A 236 -5.71 -2.37 -28.46
N ALA A 237 -5.90 -3.64 -28.83
CA ALA A 237 -6.92 -4.51 -28.25
C ALA A 237 -6.49 -5.01 -26.85
N ASP A 238 -6.29 -4.08 -25.92
CA ASP A 238 -6.19 -4.33 -24.49
C ASP A 238 -7.59 -4.21 -23.90
N LEU A 239 -8.26 -5.35 -23.74
CA LEU A 239 -9.68 -5.40 -23.43
C LEU A 239 -9.93 -6.32 -22.25
N VAL A 240 -10.91 -5.96 -21.42
CA VAL A 240 -11.38 -6.80 -20.31
C VAL A 240 -12.87 -6.99 -20.49
N LEU A 241 -13.31 -8.24 -20.61
CA LEU A 241 -14.71 -8.60 -20.50
C LEU A 241 -15.02 -8.87 -19.02
N LEU A 242 -15.82 -7.99 -18.43
CA LEU A 242 -16.28 -8.12 -17.06
C LEU A 242 -17.80 -8.19 -16.98
N ALA A 243 -18.29 -8.89 -15.96
CA ALA A 243 -19.70 -8.96 -15.60
C ALA A 243 -19.91 -8.17 -14.29
N PRO A 244 -20.28 -6.87 -14.36
CA PRO A 244 -20.26 -5.95 -13.21
C PRO A 244 -20.93 -6.49 -11.93
N GLU A 245 -22.05 -7.18 -12.08
CA GLU A 245 -22.85 -7.76 -11.01
C GLU A 245 -22.16 -8.97 -10.34
N LYS A 246 -21.24 -9.62 -11.05
CA LYS A 246 -20.46 -10.78 -10.58
C LYS A 246 -19.08 -10.41 -10.07
N VAL A 247 -18.62 -9.18 -10.25
CA VAL A 247 -17.30 -8.75 -9.75
C VAL A 247 -17.26 -8.88 -8.23
N ARG A 248 -16.23 -9.59 -7.72
CA ARG A 248 -15.94 -9.77 -6.28
C ARG A 248 -14.45 -9.66 -6.02
N ASP A 249 -14.08 -8.92 -4.98
CA ASP A 249 -12.77 -8.98 -4.35
C ASP A 249 -12.72 -10.20 -3.42
N ARG A 250 -11.88 -11.17 -3.74
CA ARG A 250 -11.67 -12.37 -2.92
C ARG A 250 -10.44 -12.26 -2.03
N ALA A 251 -9.62 -11.23 -2.20
CA ALA A 251 -8.38 -11.06 -1.46
C ALA A 251 -8.67 -10.45 -0.08
N THR A 252 -8.34 -11.19 0.98
CA THR A 252 -8.41 -10.71 2.37
C THR A 252 -7.02 -10.65 3.00
N TYR A 253 -6.87 -10.11 4.21
CA TYR A 253 -5.57 -10.13 4.89
C TYR A 253 -5.13 -11.55 5.27
N GLU A 254 -6.08 -12.45 5.50
CA GLU A 254 -5.86 -13.86 5.80
C GLU A 254 -5.53 -14.67 4.54
N SER A 255 -6.22 -14.39 3.43
CA SER A 255 -6.05 -15.04 2.13
C SER A 255 -5.82 -14.01 1.02
N PRO A 256 -4.64 -13.36 0.98
CA PRO A 256 -4.43 -12.20 0.10
C PRO A 256 -4.17 -12.54 -1.36
N ARG A 257 -3.83 -13.80 -1.68
CA ARG A 257 -3.53 -14.26 -3.04
C ARG A 257 -4.73 -14.80 -3.81
N SER A 258 -5.93 -14.62 -3.28
CA SER A 258 -7.15 -15.09 -3.93
C SER A 258 -7.37 -14.34 -5.23
N SER A 259 -7.62 -15.08 -6.32
CA SER A 259 -7.96 -14.50 -7.60
C SER A 259 -9.37 -13.89 -7.55
N PRO A 260 -9.60 -12.76 -8.22
CA PRO A 260 -10.90 -12.12 -8.21
C PRO A 260 -11.91 -12.80 -9.13
N GLU A 261 -13.19 -12.51 -8.92
CA GLU A 261 -14.28 -13.00 -9.77
C GLU A 261 -14.82 -11.90 -10.67
N GLY A 262 -15.54 -12.29 -11.73
CA GLY A 262 -16.22 -11.37 -12.64
C GLY A 262 -15.38 -10.89 -13.82
N PHE A 263 -14.12 -11.31 -13.95
CA PHE A 263 -13.23 -10.99 -15.08
C PHE A 263 -13.00 -12.23 -15.95
N ALA A 264 -13.96 -12.52 -16.84
CA ALA A 264 -13.97 -13.77 -17.60
C ALA A 264 -12.84 -13.80 -18.65
N HIS A 265 -12.65 -12.68 -19.37
CA HIS A 265 -11.69 -12.60 -20.46
C HIS A 265 -10.83 -11.35 -20.38
N VAL A 266 -9.52 -11.52 -20.56
CA VAL A 266 -8.55 -10.42 -20.68
C VAL A 266 -7.75 -10.63 -21.95
N PHE A 267 -7.70 -9.59 -22.76
CA PHE A 267 -6.93 -9.50 -23.98
C PHE A 267 -5.80 -8.50 -23.78
N VAL A 268 -4.59 -8.86 -24.22
CA VAL A 268 -3.44 -7.96 -24.25
C VAL A 268 -2.92 -7.96 -25.67
N ASN A 269 -2.87 -6.78 -26.30
CA ASN A 269 -2.52 -6.62 -27.71
C ASN A 269 -3.31 -7.57 -28.64
N GLY A 270 -4.59 -7.82 -28.32
CA GLY A 270 -5.48 -8.70 -29.07
C GLY A 270 -5.33 -10.19 -28.78
N ALA A 271 -4.33 -10.61 -28.01
CA ALA A 271 -4.14 -12.00 -27.63
C ALA A 271 -4.87 -12.34 -26.33
N TRP A 272 -5.44 -13.53 -26.26
CA TRP A 272 -6.20 -14.00 -25.09
C TRP A 272 -5.26 -14.39 -23.95
N THR A 273 -5.13 -13.53 -22.95
CA THR A 273 -4.23 -13.73 -21.80
C THR A 273 -4.95 -14.40 -20.62
N VAL A 274 -6.23 -14.10 -20.43
CA VAL A 274 -7.11 -14.80 -19.46
C VAL A 274 -8.36 -15.26 -20.19
N LYS A 275 -8.65 -16.56 -20.13
CA LYS A 275 -9.85 -17.19 -20.71
C LYS A 275 -10.60 -17.97 -19.64
N ASP A 276 -11.91 -17.77 -19.56
CA ASP A 276 -12.79 -18.39 -18.56
C ASP A 276 -12.23 -18.24 -17.13
N GLY A 277 -11.70 -17.06 -16.80
CA GLY A 277 -11.11 -16.74 -15.50
C GLY A 277 -9.73 -17.38 -15.23
N LYS A 278 -9.12 -18.06 -16.21
CA LYS A 278 -7.80 -18.70 -16.08
C LYS A 278 -6.78 -18.06 -17.00
N HIS A 279 -5.58 -17.82 -16.48
CA HIS A 279 -4.46 -17.34 -17.29
C HIS A 279 -4.05 -18.40 -18.33
N THR A 280 -3.89 -18.01 -19.59
CA THR A 280 -3.62 -18.93 -20.71
C THR A 280 -2.14 -19.29 -20.87
N GLY A 281 -1.26 -18.53 -20.21
CA GLY A 281 0.19 -18.62 -20.34
C GLY A 281 0.76 -17.71 -21.41
N VAL A 282 -0.08 -17.12 -22.27
CA VAL A 282 0.31 -16.15 -23.29
C VAL A 282 0.90 -14.90 -22.64
N ARG A 283 2.06 -14.46 -23.12
CA ARG A 283 2.76 -13.25 -22.67
C ARG A 283 2.80 -12.21 -23.79
N ALA A 284 1.65 -11.67 -24.15
CA ALA A 284 1.52 -10.72 -25.26
C ALA A 284 1.89 -9.27 -24.89
N GLY A 285 2.46 -9.04 -23.71
CA GLY A 285 2.92 -7.73 -23.27
C GLY A 285 4.05 -7.19 -24.15
N ARG A 286 4.17 -5.85 -24.20
CA ARG A 286 5.27 -5.15 -24.86
C ARG A 286 5.83 -4.10 -23.92
N VAL A 287 7.13 -3.83 -24.03
CA VAL A 287 7.72 -2.65 -23.39
C VAL A 287 7.07 -1.42 -24.00
N LEU A 288 6.58 -0.53 -23.15
CA LEU A 288 5.94 0.71 -23.56
C LEU A 288 6.95 1.84 -23.43
N SER A 289 6.98 2.71 -24.43
CA SER A 289 7.60 4.03 -24.34
C SER A 289 6.50 5.08 -24.36
N PRO A 290 6.69 6.25 -23.73
CA PRO A 290 5.86 7.41 -24.03
C PRO A 290 5.82 7.58 -25.54
N SER A 291 4.62 7.66 -26.11
CA SER A 291 4.50 7.93 -27.54
C SER A 291 4.98 9.37 -27.77
N ALA A 292 5.82 9.59 -28.78
CA ALA A 292 6.05 10.95 -29.26
C ALA A 292 4.70 11.47 -29.77
N GLY A 293 4.22 12.53 -29.15
CA GLY A 293 3.04 13.28 -29.62
C GLY A 293 3.39 14.12 -30.83
#